data_AF-A0A8T3Y3L4-F1
#
_entry.id   AF-A0A8T3Y3L4-F1
#
_cell.length_a   1.000
_cell.length_b   1.000
_cell.length_c   1.000
_cell.angle_alpha   90.00
_cell.angle_beta   90.00
_cell.angle_gamma   90.00
#
_symmetry.space_group_name_H-M   'P 1'
#
loop_
_entity.id
_entity.type
_entity.pdbx_description
1 polymer ?
#
loop_
_entity_poly.entity_id
_entity_poly.type
_entity_poly.pdbx_seq_one_letter_code
_entity_poly.pdbx_strand_id
1 'polypeptide(L)'
;MYSHSCPVNSAVKVLDSRWAYPLLVELRKRPASFGSLRKALKPITNKVLSATLRSAQKAGMVLLQDRAYSIAGEGNRVVDALKQFSTTDKCASCTGSGVCLTHSS
;
A
#
# COMPACT_ATOMS: atom_id res chain seq x y z
N MET A 1 14.55 -20.28 -10.31
CA MET A 1 15.38 -19.64 -9.26
C MET A 1 15.22 -18.12 -9.40
N TYR A 2 14.36 -17.48 -8.60
CA TYR A 2 14.16 -16.03 -8.66
C TYR A 2 15.26 -15.32 -7.86
N SER A 3 16.09 -14.54 -8.56
CA SER A 3 17.23 -13.82 -8.00
C SER A 3 16.81 -12.88 -6.86
N HIS A 4 17.47 -13.03 -5.70
CA HIS A 4 17.19 -12.39 -4.41
C HIS A 4 17.39 -10.85 -4.37
N SER A 5 17.56 -10.18 -5.51
CA SER A 5 17.68 -8.72 -5.59
C SER A 5 16.92 -8.13 -6.78
N CYS A 6 15.81 -8.76 -7.20
CA CYS A 6 14.94 -8.12 -8.16
C CYS A 6 14.13 -6.98 -7.49
N PRO A 7 14.13 -5.75 -8.04
CA PRO A 7 13.33 -4.63 -7.52
C PRO A 7 11.85 -4.99 -7.34
N VAL A 8 11.34 -5.88 -8.20
CA VAL A 8 9.98 -6.40 -8.12
C VAL A 8 9.71 -7.16 -6.83
N ASN A 9 10.67 -7.93 -6.31
CA ASN A 9 10.49 -8.71 -5.08
C ASN A 9 10.44 -7.79 -3.85
N SER A 10 11.20 -6.70 -3.87
CA SER A 10 11.13 -5.67 -2.84
C SER A 10 9.80 -4.93 -2.88
N ALA A 11 9.30 -4.61 -4.08
CA ALA A 11 8.00 -3.99 -4.25
C ALA A 11 6.85 -4.91 -3.79
N VAL A 12 6.86 -6.18 -4.20
CA VAL A 12 5.88 -7.18 -3.79
C VAL A 12 5.90 -7.39 -2.29
N LYS A 13 7.07 -7.42 -1.65
CA LYS A 13 7.19 -7.54 -0.18
C LYS A 13 6.61 -6.34 0.57
N VAL A 14 6.66 -5.14 -0.02
CA VAL A 14 5.98 -3.97 0.55
C VAL A 14 4.48 -4.11 0.38
N LEU A 15 4.02 -4.53 -0.81
CA LEU A 15 2.60 -4.72 -1.12
C LEU A 15 1.93 -5.85 -0.34
N ASP A 16 2.69 -6.85 0.11
CA ASP A 16 2.23 -7.90 1.02
C ASP A 16 1.75 -7.34 2.37
N SER A 17 2.17 -6.12 2.73
CA SER A 17 1.60 -5.42 3.87
C SER A 17 0.19 -4.93 3.58
N ARG A 18 -0.77 -5.37 4.41
CA ARG A 18 -2.17 -4.87 4.43
C ARG A 18 -2.31 -3.34 4.30
N TRP A 19 -1.33 -2.60 4.80
CA TRP A 19 -1.38 -1.13 4.88
C TRP A 19 -0.63 -0.41 3.76
N ALA A 20 0.15 -1.11 2.94
CA ALA A 20 0.95 -0.46 1.90
C ALA A 20 0.05 0.18 0.82
N TYR A 21 -0.95 -0.54 0.32
CA TYR A 21 -1.84 0.01 -0.69
C TYR A 21 -2.67 1.21 -0.18
N PRO A 22 -3.40 1.12 0.96
CA PRO A 22 -4.10 2.27 1.53
C PRO A 22 -3.20 3.50 1.77
N LEU A 23 -1.96 3.26 2.22
CA LEU A 23 -0.98 4.31 2.46
C LEU A 23 -0.57 5.02 1.16
N LEU A 24 -0.26 4.27 0.10
CA LEU A 24 0.10 4.84 -1.19
C LEU A 24 -1.06 5.60 -1.83
N VAL A 25 -2.29 5.07 -1.74
CA VAL A 25 -3.50 5.76 -2.22
C VAL A 25 -3.71 7.09 -1.50
N GLU A 26 -3.50 7.14 -0.18
CA GLU A 26 -3.63 8.38 0.59
C GLU A 26 -2.54 9.39 0.24
N LEU A 27 -1.29 8.93 0.11
CA LEU A 27 -0.14 9.77 -0.29
C LEU A 27 -0.24 10.29 -1.72
N ARG A 28 -0.95 9.58 -2.61
CA ARG A 28 -1.22 10.06 -3.96
C ARG A 28 -2.17 11.26 -3.96
N LYS A 29 -3.08 11.37 -2.99
CA LYS A 29 -3.99 12.53 -2.89
C LYS A 29 -3.22 13.79 -2.52
N ARG A 30 -2.34 13.67 -1.52
CA ARG A 30 -1.50 14.78 -1.05
C ARG A 30 -0.35 14.27 -0.18
N PRO A 31 0.77 15.04 -0.11
CA PRO A 31 1.77 14.83 0.92
C PRO A 31 1.15 14.91 2.32
N ALA A 32 1.52 13.98 3.20
CA ALA A 32 0.91 13.87 4.52
C ALA A 32 1.95 13.59 5.62
N SER A 33 1.73 14.19 6.79
CA SER A 33 2.52 13.89 7.99
C SER A 33 2.16 12.52 8.56
N PHE A 34 3.04 11.96 9.41
CA PHE A 34 2.79 10.71 10.11
C PHE A 34 1.46 10.71 10.89
N GLY A 35 1.15 11.83 11.56
CA GLY A 35 -0.07 11.98 12.34
C GLY A 35 -1.33 11.97 11.47
N SER A 36 -1.29 12.64 10.32
CA SER A 36 -2.39 12.64 9.35
C SER A 36 -2.62 11.25 8.75
N LEU A 37 -1.54 10.55 8.37
CA LEU A 37 -1.60 9.18 7.86
C LEU A 37 -2.20 8.22 8.89
N ARG A 38 -1.77 8.30 10.15
CA ARG A 38 -2.34 7.47 11.23
C ARG A 38 -3.84 7.69 11.38
N LYS A 39 -4.31 8.93 11.24
CA LYS A 39 -5.75 9.24 11.35
C LYS A 39 -6.53 8.69 10.16
N ALA A 40 -6.00 8.80 8.94
CA ALA A 40 -6.62 8.29 7.73
C ALA A 40 -6.65 6.75 7.67
N LEU A 41 -5.62 6.09 8.22
CA LEU A 41 -5.41 4.65 8.14
C LEU A 41 -5.83 3.90 9.41
N LYS A 42 -6.78 4.41 10.21
CA LYS A 42 -7.26 3.67 11.40
C LYS A 42 -7.85 2.31 10.99
N PRO A 43 -7.64 1.23 11.78
CA PRO A 43 -7.01 1.17 13.10
C PRO A 43 -5.49 0.82 13.11
N ILE A 44 -4.69 1.28 12.14
CA ILE A 44 -3.24 0.99 12.12
C ILE A 44 -2.52 1.44 13.40
N THR A 45 -1.58 0.63 13.89
CA THR A 45 -0.72 0.99 15.04
C THR A 45 0.48 1.82 14.59
N ASN A 46 1.04 2.62 15.51
CA ASN A 46 2.26 3.40 15.24
C ASN A 46 3.42 2.54 14.73
N LYS A 47 3.60 1.36 15.34
CA LYS A 47 4.66 0.42 15.00
C LYS A 47 4.51 -0.08 13.56
N VAL A 48 3.30 -0.49 13.18
CA VAL A 48 3.03 -0.98 11.83
C VAL A 48 3.15 0.15 10.81
N LEU A 49 2.58 1.33 11.07
CA LEU A 49 2.70 2.48 10.18
C LEU A 49 4.17 2.85 9.93
N SER A 50 4.98 2.89 10.99
CA SER A 50 6.41 3.19 10.89
C SER A 50 7.18 2.12 10.10
N ALA A 51 6.88 0.84 10.32
CA ALA A 51 7.51 -0.27 9.61
C ALA A 51 7.13 -0.27 8.11
N THR A 52 5.86 -0.03 7.78
CA THR A 52 5.38 0.07 6.41
C THR A 52 6.00 1.27 5.70
N LEU A 53 6.07 2.44 6.34
CA LEU A 53 6.73 3.64 5.77
C LEU A 53 8.21 3.38 5.47
N ARG A 54 8.96 2.82 6.43
CA ARG A 54 10.38 2.47 6.22
C ARG A 54 10.57 1.48 5.08
N SER A 55 9.69 0.49 4.97
CA SER A 55 9.76 -0.51 3.89
C SER A 55 9.44 0.12 2.53
N ALA A 56 8.42 0.98 2.47
CA ALA A 56 8.04 1.70 1.25
C ALA A 56 9.13 2.70 0.81
N GLN A 57 9.79 3.38 1.75
CA GLN A 57 10.94 4.23 1.47
C GLN A 57 12.12 3.42 0.92
N LYS A 58 12.43 2.27 1.54
CA LYS A 58 13.48 1.36 1.06
C LYS A 58 13.20 0.83 -0.35
N ALA A 59 11.93 0.61 -0.68
CA ALA A 59 11.50 0.21 -2.02
C ALA A 59 11.42 1.38 -3.02
N GLY A 60 11.74 2.62 -2.62
CA GLY A 60 11.68 3.79 -3.48
C GLY A 60 10.26 4.23 -3.86
N MET A 61 9.25 3.81 -3.12
CA MET A 61 7.84 4.15 -3.38
C MET A 61 7.37 5.43 -2.68
N VAL A 62 8.04 5.81 -1.59
CA VAL A 62 7.69 6.98 -0.76
C VAL A 62 8.96 7.77 -0.44
N LEU A 63 8.85 9.09 -0.44
CA LEU A 63 9.91 10.03 -0.06
C LEU A 63 9.46 10.83 1.16
N LEU A 64 10.43 11.22 2.01
CA LEU A 64 10.20 12.14 3.13
C LEU A 64 10.80 13.51 2.75
N GLN A 65 9.96 14.54 2.66
CA GLN A 65 10.33 15.92 2.33
C GLN A 65 9.67 16.85 3.35
N ASP A 66 10.44 17.75 3.97
CA ASP A 66 9.92 18.76 4.91
C ASP A 66 8.97 18.21 5.99
N ARG A 67 9.30 17.03 6.54
CA ARG A 67 8.49 16.29 7.54
C ARG A 67 7.15 15.74 7.03
N ALA A 68 6.91 15.79 5.73
CA ALA A 68 5.78 15.17 5.03
C ALA A 68 6.25 13.99 4.17
N TYR A 69 5.44 12.94 4.13
CA TYR A 69 5.64 11.83 3.21
C TYR A 69 4.94 12.15 1.90
N SER A 70 5.60 11.86 0.77
CA SER A 70 5.09 12.03 -0.58
C SER A 70 5.28 10.73 -1.36
N ILE A 71 4.37 10.43 -2.29
CA ILE A 71 4.52 9.26 -3.18
C ILE A 71 5.64 9.52 -4.20
N ALA A 72 6.51 8.55 -4.41
CA ALA A 72 7.53 8.57 -5.45
C ALA A 72 6.94 8.11 -6.79
N GLY A 73 7.61 8.43 -7.91
CA GLY A 73 7.16 8.04 -9.26
C GLY A 73 6.90 6.54 -9.42
N GLU A 74 7.76 5.69 -8.86
CA GLU A 74 7.57 4.23 -8.88
C GLU A 74 6.38 3.78 -8.01
N GLY A 75 6.08 4.50 -6.93
CA GLY A 75 4.90 4.27 -6.11
C GLY A 75 3.60 4.53 -6.90
N ASN A 76 3.56 5.59 -7.71
CA ASN A 76 2.39 5.91 -8.53
C ASN A 76 2.06 4.80 -9.54
N ARG A 77 3.09 4.25 -10.19
CA ARG A 77 2.93 3.14 -11.16
C ARG A 77 2.28 1.92 -10.53
N VAL A 78 2.68 1.60 -9.31
CA VAL A 78 2.11 0.47 -8.56
C VAL A 78 0.66 0.72 -8.19
N VAL A 79 0.33 1.92 -7.70
CA VAL A 79 -1.07 2.26 -7.39
C VAL A 79 -1.93 2.22 -8.67
N ASP A 80 -1.41 2.69 -9.79
CA ASP A 80 -2.11 2.67 -11.07
C ASP A 80 -2.32 1.26 -11.62
N ALA A 81 -1.31 0.39 -11.54
CA ALA A 81 -1.43 -1.02 -11.91
C ALA A 81 -2.47 -1.76 -11.05
N LEU A 82 -2.54 -1.42 -9.75
CA LEU A 82 -3.45 -2.06 -8.80
C LEU A 82 -4.88 -1.50 -8.82
N LYS A 83 -5.15 -0.39 -9.53
CA LYS A 83 -6.51 0.15 -9.69
C LYS A 83 -7.50 -0.90 -10.20
N GLN A 84 -7.05 -1.79 -11.09
CA GLN A 84 -7.87 -2.85 -11.71
C GLN A 84 -8.27 -3.95 -10.72
N PHE A 85 -7.52 -4.10 -9.62
CA PHE A 85 -7.76 -5.10 -8.58
C PHE A 85 -8.36 -4.51 -7.30
N SER A 86 -8.36 -3.17 -7.20
CA SER A 86 -8.85 -2.39 -6.04
C SER A 86 -10.35 -2.09 -6.11
N THR A 87 -11.08 -2.59 -7.11
CA THR A 87 -12.54 -2.46 -7.14
C THR A 87 -13.14 -3.29 -6.02
N THR A 88 -13.11 -2.72 -4.82
CA THR A 88 -13.94 -3.09 -3.67
C THR A 88 -15.39 -2.77 -3.99
N ASP A 89 -15.93 -3.31 -5.08
CA ASP A 89 -17.35 -3.20 -5.38
C ASP A 89 -18.08 -4.54 -5.29
N LYS A 90 -17.43 -5.71 -5.19
CA LYS A 90 -18.21 -6.98 -5.11
C LYS A 90 -17.66 -8.13 -4.25
N CYS A 91 -16.73 -7.90 -3.32
CA CYS A 91 -16.43 -8.94 -2.31
C CYS A 91 -16.73 -8.39 -0.91
N ALA A 92 -18.01 -8.48 -0.51
CA ALA A 92 -18.47 -8.08 0.82
C ALA A 92 -17.81 -8.89 1.95
N SER A 93 -17.25 -10.07 1.64
CA SER A 93 -16.43 -10.85 2.55
C SER A 93 -15.50 -11.77 1.75
N CYS A 94 -14.19 -11.65 1.98
CA CYS A 94 -13.22 -12.66 1.55
C CYS A 94 -13.04 -13.64 2.72
N THR A 95 -13.47 -14.88 2.57
CA THR A 95 -13.00 -15.94 3.47
C THR A 95 -11.53 -16.23 3.16
N GLY A 96 -10.78 -16.73 4.15
CA GLY A 96 -9.31 -16.88 4.15
C GLY A 96 -8.68 -17.72 3.02
N SER A 97 -9.43 -18.12 2.01
CA SER A 97 -8.97 -18.80 0.79
C SER A 97 -8.98 -17.92 -0.47
N GLY A 98 -9.36 -16.63 -0.37
CA GLY A 98 -9.29 -15.71 -1.51
C GLY A 98 -10.34 -15.93 -2.60
N VAL A 99 -11.42 -16.67 -2.30
CA VAL A 99 -12.55 -16.87 -3.23
C VAL A 99 -13.61 -15.82 -2.94
N CYS A 100 -13.95 -15.02 -3.95
CA CYS A 100 -15.12 -14.15 -3.91
C CYS A 100 -16.37 -14.96 -4.27
N LEU A 101 -17.31 -15.09 -3.33
CA LEU A 101 -18.63 -15.64 -3.63
C LEU A 101 -19.41 -14.58 -4.41
N THR A 102 -19.40 -14.67 -5.75
CA THR A 102 -20.32 -13.90 -6.58
C THR A 102 -21.74 -14.39 -6.34
N HIS A 103 -22.66 -13.45 -6.11
CA HIS A 103 -24.10 -13.68 -6.07
C HIS A 103 -24.54 -14.39 -7.38
N SER A 104 -24.98 -15.65 -7.29
CA SER A 104 -25.75 -16.29 -8.36
C SER A 104 -27.14 -15.66 -8.39
N SER A 105 -27.60 -15.36 -9.62
CA SER A 105 -28.95 -14.90 -9.95
C SER A 105 -30.05 -15.84 -9.47
#